data_AF-A0A417Y3S7-F1
#
_entry.id   AF-A0A417Y3S7-F1
#
_cell.length_a   1.000
_cell.length_b   1.000
_cell.length_c   1.000
_cell.angle_alpha   90.00
_cell.angle_beta   90.00
_cell.angle_gamma   90.00
#
_symmetry.space_group_name_H-M   'P 1'
#
loop_
_entity.id
_entity.type
_entity.pdbx_description
1 polymer ?
#
loop_
_entity_poly.entity_id
_entity_poly.type
_entity_poly.pdbx_seq_one_letter_code
_entity_poly.pdbx_strand_id
1 'polypeptide(L)'
;MHNSFVRGESPSASDGRPAALADVAWLDKLRSAVEGDPDPNHRAAHAATLALIDRSDRAAEGSYAEGWPRFLEAAGRLIGQDGWGIPVGVLANMIGVVHFAEHTDFIIASRLSKRYGHRKVASVQNTVYELLGTGPEQPVATRWVTTLARSERVIESLVGAGMDRAAAGEVAEQCYQACFWLVMAGVDPAAPGPILTTVEDAVRTWDHGGLAAWRGQVAIIASNPWAPYGAQLRELAVAADRPAVVHAIDEAVKVYRTRFERRERELVAREIRRLVAVSGLSQREFAAMAGTSASRLSTYVNGLVTPSATMMVRIRRVSEFVQKRSADGVV
;
A
#
# COMPACT_ATOMS: atom_id res chain seq x y z
N MET A 1 60.29 -27.35 32.94
CA MET A 1 59.02 -28.05 32.71
C MET A 1 58.09 -27.04 32.04
N HIS A 2 58.14 -26.81 30.73
CA HIS A 2 57.62 -27.61 29.61
C HIS A 2 56.08 -27.73 29.56
N ASN A 3 55.56 -27.35 28.38
CA ASN A 3 54.23 -27.51 27.77
C ASN A 3 53.14 -26.50 28.15
N SER A 4 52.61 -25.65 27.24
CA SER A 4 52.14 -25.79 25.83
C SER A 4 50.64 -26.15 25.74
N PHE A 5 50.02 -25.70 24.64
CA PHE A 5 48.64 -25.88 24.14
C PHE A 5 47.59 -24.81 24.54
N VAL A 6 46.81 -24.22 23.63
CA VAL A 6 46.76 -24.21 22.15
C VAL A 6 45.98 -22.94 21.73
N ARG A 7 46.41 -22.29 20.64
CA ARG A 7 45.65 -21.24 19.95
C ARG A 7 44.47 -21.90 19.23
N GLY A 8 43.24 -21.58 19.65
CA GLY A 8 42.02 -21.90 18.93
C GLY A 8 41.83 -20.96 17.75
N GLU A 9 42.09 -21.51 16.57
CA GLU A 9 41.57 -21.24 15.23
C GLU A 9 40.69 -19.99 15.04
N SER A 10 41.21 -19.09 14.19
CA SER A 10 40.44 -18.07 13.48
C SER A 10 39.32 -18.72 12.66
N PRO A 11 38.14 -18.07 12.51
CA PRO A 11 37.09 -18.57 11.65
C PRO A 11 37.62 -18.71 10.22
N SER A 12 37.62 -19.96 9.76
CA SER A 12 38.10 -20.41 8.48
C SER A 12 37.45 -19.60 7.35
N ALA A 13 38.27 -19.30 6.34
CA ALA A 13 37.90 -18.66 5.09
C ALA A 13 36.51 -19.09 4.59
N SER A 14 35.71 -18.11 4.19
CA SER A 14 34.53 -18.29 3.36
C SER A 14 34.85 -19.25 2.21
N ASP A 15 34.16 -20.38 2.19
CA ASP A 15 34.17 -21.37 1.10
C ASP A 15 33.90 -20.62 -0.21
N GLY A 16 34.95 -20.38 -0.99
CA GLY A 16 34.96 -19.56 -2.20
C GLY A 16 34.25 -20.22 -3.37
N ARG A 17 33.01 -20.69 -3.19
CA ARG A 17 32.13 -20.98 -4.32
C ARG A 17 31.90 -19.66 -5.06
N PRO A 18 32.08 -19.61 -6.39
CA PRO A 18 31.73 -18.42 -7.16
C PRO A 18 30.28 -18.07 -6.86
N ALA A 19 29.98 -16.84 -6.43
CA ALA A 19 28.62 -16.38 -6.16
C ALA A 19 27.65 -16.73 -7.32
N ALA A 20 28.15 -16.68 -8.56
CA ALA A 20 27.44 -17.09 -9.76
C ALA A 20 26.96 -18.56 -9.77
N LEU A 21 27.72 -19.52 -9.22
CA LEU A 21 27.30 -20.94 -9.15
C LEU A 21 26.26 -21.17 -8.05
N ALA A 22 26.32 -20.40 -6.95
CA ALA A 22 25.30 -20.41 -5.91
C ALA A 22 23.98 -19.81 -6.41
N ASP A 23 24.06 -18.76 -7.24
CA ASP A 23 22.89 -18.13 -7.87
C ASP A 23 22.18 -19.08 -8.84
N VAL A 24 22.91 -19.79 -9.70
CA VAL A 24 22.30 -20.74 -10.67
C VAL A 24 21.54 -21.87 -9.96
N ALA A 25 22.16 -22.53 -8.98
CA ALA A 25 21.50 -23.61 -8.23
C ALA A 25 20.28 -23.10 -7.44
N TRP A 26 20.34 -21.86 -6.97
CA TRP A 26 19.22 -21.22 -6.29
C TRP A 26 18.08 -20.90 -7.27
N LEU A 27 18.38 -20.39 -8.46
CA LEU A 27 17.39 -20.06 -9.48
C LEU A 27 16.63 -21.31 -9.95
N ASP A 28 17.33 -22.45 -10.10
CA ASP A 28 16.70 -23.74 -10.40
C ASP A 28 15.76 -24.18 -9.29
N LYS A 29 16.14 -23.96 -8.02
CA LYS A 29 15.27 -24.24 -6.87
C LYS A 29 14.04 -23.35 -6.85
N LEU A 30 14.19 -22.04 -7.10
CA LEU A 30 13.05 -21.12 -7.18
C LEU A 30 12.13 -21.49 -8.34
N ARG A 31 12.68 -21.77 -9.52
CA ARG A 31 11.90 -22.22 -10.69
C ARG A 31 11.11 -23.49 -10.36
N SER A 32 11.78 -24.49 -9.78
CA SER A 32 11.13 -25.74 -9.37
C SER A 32 10.02 -25.52 -8.35
N ALA A 33 10.21 -24.60 -7.39
CA ALA A 33 9.18 -24.26 -6.41
C ALA A 33 7.95 -23.59 -7.07
N VAL A 34 8.19 -22.68 -8.03
CA VAL A 34 7.14 -21.98 -8.78
C VAL A 34 6.36 -22.94 -9.69
N GLU A 35 7.05 -23.82 -10.40
CA GLU A 35 6.44 -24.80 -11.31
C GLU A 35 5.73 -25.93 -10.56
N GLY A 36 6.21 -26.26 -9.36
CA GLY A 36 5.63 -27.29 -8.50
C GLY A 36 4.46 -26.83 -7.64
N ASP A 37 4.16 -25.53 -7.55
CA ASP A 37 3.04 -25.03 -6.76
C ASP A 37 1.71 -25.16 -7.55
N PRO A 38 0.76 -25.99 -7.06
CA PRO A 38 -0.47 -26.26 -7.77
C PRO A 38 -1.53 -25.16 -7.63
N ASP A 39 -1.35 -24.14 -6.77
CA ASP A 39 -2.38 -23.15 -6.51
C ASP A 39 -2.65 -22.26 -7.75
N PRO A 40 -3.83 -22.37 -8.39
CA PRO A 40 -4.14 -21.57 -9.57
C PRO A 40 -4.21 -20.07 -9.27
N ASN A 41 -4.35 -19.66 -8.00
CA ASN A 41 -4.34 -18.26 -7.60
C ASN A 41 -2.96 -17.62 -7.73
N HIS A 42 -1.89 -18.41 -7.75
CA HIS A 42 -0.52 -17.89 -7.84
C HIS A 42 -0.01 -17.73 -9.27
N ARG A 43 -0.74 -18.18 -10.30
CA ARG A 43 -0.28 -18.14 -11.72
C ARG A 43 0.25 -16.78 -12.18
N ALA A 44 -0.43 -15.68 -11.82
CA ALA A 44 0.00 -14.34 -12.21
C ALA A 44 1.30 -13.94 -11.51
N ALA A 45 1.45 -14.32 -10.24
CA ALA A 45 2.67 -14.10 -9.47
C ALA A 45 3.82 -14.98 -9.96
N HIS A 46 3.56 -16.26 -10.24
CA HIS A 46 4.52 -17.19 -10.84
C HIS A 46 5.04 -16.71 -12.19
N ALA A 47 4.16 -16.22 -13.06
CA ALA A 47 4.58 -15.63 -14.33
C ALA A 47 5.50 -14.42 -14.14
N ALA A 48 5.28 -13.60 -13.11
CA ALA A 48 6.17 -12.49 -12.76
C ALA A 48 7.55 -12.99 -12.33
N THR A 49 7.58 -14.04 -11.50
CA THR A 49 8.82 -14.66 -11.02
C THR A 49 9.61 -15.29 -12.16
N LEU A 50 8.97 -16.13 -12.98
CA LEU A 50 9.63 -16.79 -14.12
C LEU A 50 10.18 -15.76 -15.12
N ALA A 51 9.41 -14.71 -15.44
CA ALA A 51 9.87 -13.65 -16.33
C ALA A 51 11.10 -12.89 -15.81
N LEU A 52 11.29 -12.82 -14.49
CA LEU A 52 12.52 -12.27 -13.91
C LEU A 52 13.67 -13.28 -13.99
N ILE A 53 13.42 -14.56 -13.67
CA ILE A 53 14.45 -15.62 -13.76
C ILE A 53 14.96 -15.76 -15.20
N ASP A 54 14.09 -15.70 -16.21
CA ASP A 54 14.48 -15.83 -17.62
C ASP A 54 15.39 -14.68 -18.11
N ARG A 55 15.50 -13.61 -17.32
CA ARG A 55 16.36 -12.43 -17.55
C ARG A 55 17.43 -12.26 -16.46
N SER A 56 17.73 -13.31 -15.70
CA SER A 56 18.62 -13.24 -14.52
C SER A 56 20.06 -12.86 -14.86
N ASP A 57 20.52 -13.25 -16.05
CA ASP A 57 21.83 -12.89 -16.60
C ASP A 57 22.02 -11.36 -16.65
N ARG A 58 20.98 -10.64 -17.07
CA ARG A 58 20.95 -9.17 -17.11
C ARG A 58 20.59 -8.54 -15.77
N ALA A 59 19.92 -9.28 -14.87
CA ALA A 59 19.49 -8.77 -13.57
C ALA A 59 20.67 -8.57 -12.59
N ALA A 60 21.70 -9.41 -12.70
CA ALA A 60 22.92 -9.32 -11.90
C ALA A 60 23.88 -8.22 -12.39
N GLU A 61 23.57 -7.57 -13.51
CA GLU A 61 24.38 -6.54 -14.15
C GLU A 61 23.65 -5.19 -14.22
N GLY A 62 24.39 -4.08 -14.33
CA GLY A 62 23.84 -2.75 -14.50
C GLY A 62 23.62 -1.93 -13.22
N SER A 63 23.02 -0.74 -13.37
CA SER A 63 22.99 0.31 -12.35
C SER A 63 22.27 -0.05 -11.05
N TYR A 64 21.51 -1.14 -11.02
CA TYR A 64 20.70 -1.56 -9.86
C TYR A 64 20.96 -2.98 -9.39
N ALA A 65 22.04 -3.62 -9.86
CA ALA A 65 22.40 -5.00 -9.55
C ALA A 65 22.38 -5.32 -8.05
N GLU A 66 22.52 -4.35 -7.15
CA GLU A 66 22.34 -4.52 -5.70
C GLU A 66 20.97 -5.13 -5.33
N GLY A 67 19.91 -4.83 -6.08
CA GLY A 67 18.57 -5.33 -5.81
C GLY A 67 18.42 -6.83 -6.09
N TRP A 68 19.29 -7.39 -6.93
CA TRP A 68 19.23 -8.79 -7.32
C TRP A 68 19.58 -9.75 -6.17
N PRO A 69 20.74 -9.65 -5.48
CA PRO A 69 21.03 -10.47 -4.30
C PRO A 69 19.96 -10.34 -3.20
N ARG A 70 19.44 -9.13 -2.99
CA ARG A 70 18.38 -8.86 -2.00
C ARG A 70 17.07 -9.54 -2.34
N PHE A 71 16.74 -9.62 -3.64
CA PHE A 71 15.61 -10.42 -4.10
C PHE A 71 15.80 -11.90 -3.80
N LEU A 72 16.95 -12.48 -4.14
CA LEU A 72 17.23 -13.90 -3.89
C LEU A 72 17.14 -14.23 -2.39
N GLU A 73 17.69 -13.36 -1.54
CA GLU A 73 17.60 -13.50 -0.09
C GLU A 73 16.15 -13.43 0.39
N ALA A 74 15.39 -12.40 0.01
CA ALA A 74 14.01 -12.22 0.43
C ALA A 74 13.09 -13.34 -0.08
N ALA A 75 13.24 -13.74 -1.35
CA ALA A 75 12.50 -14.87 -1.91
C ALA A 75 12.86 -16.18 -1.19
N GLY A 76 14.13 -16.39 -0.84
CA GLY A 76 14.57 -17.57 -0.10
C GLY A 76 13.94 -17.68 1.29
N ARG A 77 13.66 -16.55 1.94
CA ARG A 77 12.95 -16.52 3.23
C ARG A 77 11.45 -16.81 3.09
N LEU A 78 10.85 -16.45 1.95
CA LEU A 78 9.41 -16.55 1.73
C LEU A 78 8.98 -17.93 1.20
N ILE A 79 9.78 -18.56 0.35
CA ILE A 79 9.45 -19.85 -0.26
C ILE A 79 9.13 -20.89 0.83
N GLY A 80 8.01 -21.59 0.65
CA GLY A 80 7.54 -22.62 1.59
C GLY A 80 6.69 -22.09 2.74
N GLN A 81 6.53 -20.77 2.88
CA GLN A 81 5.51 -20.18 3.76
C GLN A 81 4.13 -20.20 3.09
N ASP A 82 3.06 -20.16 3.88
CA ASP A 82 1.71 -20.10 3.35
C ASP A 82 1.49 -18.84 2.48
N GLY A 83 1.05 -19.05 1.23
CA GLY A 83 0.77 -17.97 0.28
C GLY A 83 2.02 -17.27 -0.27
N TRP A 84 3.20 -17.88 -0.19
CA TRP A 84 4.49 -17.30 -0.62
C TRP A 84 4.54 -16.82 -2.07
N GLY A 85 3.76 -17.43 -2.97
CA GLY A 85 3.78 -17.14 -4.40
C GLY A 85 3.49 -15.67 -4.70
N ILE A 86 2.51 -15.07 -4.02
CA ILE A 86 2.13 -13.66 -4.24
C ILE A 86 3.26 -12.70 -3.82
N PRO A 87 3.79 -12.75 -2.57
CA PRO A 87 4.96 -11.96 -2.18
C PRO A 87 6.15 -12.08 -3.13
N VAL A 88 6.52 -13.30 -3.54
CA VAL A 88 7.68 -13.51 -4.42
C VAL A 88 7.43 -12.97 -5.83
N GLY A 89 6.24 -13.15 -6.39
CA GLY A 89 5.91 -12.59 -7.72
C GLY A 89 5.81 -11.07 -7.72
N VAL A 90 5.26 -10.46 -6.67
CA VAL A 90 5.23 -9.00 -6.49
C VAL A 90 6.65 -8.45 -6.37
N LEU A 91 7.50 -9.11 -5.58
CA LEU A 91 8.90 -8.74 -5.43
C LEU A 91 9.66 -8.84 -6.77
N ALA A 92 9.44 -9.93 -7.50
CA ALA A 92 10.05 -10.14 -8.82
C ALA A 92 9.66 -9.03 -9.81
N ASN A 93 8.38 -8.64 -9.84
CA ASN A 93 7.95 -7.52 -10.66
C ASN A 93 8.58 -6.19 -10.22
N MET A 94 8.75 -5.94 -8.92
CA MET A 94 9.43 -4.73 -8.44
C MET A 94 10.85 -4.64 -8.96
N ILE A 95 11.60 -5.75 -8.89
CA ILE A 95 12.97 -5.82 -9.42
C ILE A 95 12.98 -5.64 -10.93
N GLY A 96 12.10 -6.33 -11.67
CA GLY A 96 12.01 -6.21 -13.13
C GLY A 96 11.71 -4.78 -13.59
N VAL A 97 10.76 -4.11 -12.95
CA VAL A 97 10.46 -2.69 -13.25
C VAL A 97 11.65 -1.77 -12.92
N VAL A 98 12.37 -2.01 -11.82
CA VAL A 98 13.49 -1.15 -11.43
C VAL A 98 14.73 -1.37 -12.29
N HIS A 99 15.01 -2.61 -12.70
CA HIS A 99 16.19 -2.95 -13.48
C HIS A 99 15.98 -2.75 -14.98
N PHE A 100 14.83 -3.19 -15.50
CA PHE A 100 14.59 -3.26 -16.95
C PHE A 100 13.62 -2.18 -17.42
N ALA A 101 12.52 -1.97 -16.67
CA ALA A 101 11.43 -1.06 -17.06
C ALA A 101 10.95 -1.30 -18.51
N GLU A 102 10.86 -2.57 -18.91
CA GLU A 102 10.42 -2.98 -20.25
C GLU A 102 8.89 -3.16 -20.29
N HIS A 103 8.33 -3.22 -21.51
CA HIS A 103 6.90 -3.43 -21.74
C HIS A 103 6.34 -4.65 -20.98
N THR A 104 7.10 -5.74 -20.89
CA THR A 104 6.74 -6.95 -20.14
C THR A 104 6.54 -6.66 -18.65
N ASP A 105 7.38 -5.82 -18.05
CA ASP A 105 7.30 -5.49 -16.63
C ASP A 105 6.05 -4.67 -16.30
N PHE A 106 5.65 -3.76 -17.20
CA PHE A 106 4.41 -2.99 -17.07
C PHE A 106 3.16 -3.87 -17.21
N ILE A 107 3.19 -4.81 -18.18
CA ILE A 107 2.11 -5.78 -18.36
C ILE A 107 1.97 -6.66 -17.11
N ILE A 108 3.09 -7.13 -16.54
CA ILE A 108 3.09 -7.93 -15.31
C ILE A 108 2.53 -7.11 -14.14
N ALA A 109 2.97 -5.86 -13.95
CA ALA A 109 2.47 -4.98 -12.88
C ALA A 109 0.94 -4.79 -12.98
N SER A 110 0.44 -4.57 -14.20
CA SER A 110 -1.00 -4.47 -14.49
C SER A 110 -1.73 -5.78 -14.19
N ARG A 111 -1.19 -6.93 -14.60
CA ARG A 111 -1.81 -8.26 -14.35
C ARG A 111 -1.88 -8.59 -12.86
N LEU A 112 -0.80 -8.33 -12.10
CA LEU A 112 -0.78 -8.52 -10.64
C LEU A 112 -1.86 -7.66 -9.98
N SER A 113 -1.95 -6.39 -10.38
CA SER A 113 -2.95 -5.45 -9.88
C SER A 113 -4.38 -5.86 -10.21
N LYS A 114 -4.66 -6.25 -11.46
CA LYS A 114 -5.99 -6.75 -11.86
C LYS A 114 -6.37 -8.05 -11.13
N ARG A 115 -5.41 -8.94 -10.89
CA ARG A 115 -5.66 -10.24 -10.23
C ARG A 115 -5.88 -10.11 -8.73
N TYR A 116 -5.02 -9.37 -8.03
CA TYR A 116 -4.99 -9.35 -6.56
C TYR A 116 -5.57 -8.06 -5.95
N GLY A 117 -5.76 -7.04 -6.77
CA GLY A 117 -6.19 -5.70 -6.35
C GLY A 117 -5.03 -4.82 -5.87
N HIS A 118 -5.05 -3.55 -6.27
CA HIS A 118 -3.96 -2.59 -5.98
C HIS A 118 -3.58 -2.49 -4.50
N ARG A 119 -4.56 -2.53 -3.59
CA ARG A 119 -4.31 -2.43 -2.14
C ARG A 119 -3.56 -3.64 -1.59
N LYS A 120 -3.89 -4.85 -2.07
CA LYS A 120 -3.21 -6.07 -1.62
C LYS A 120 -1.79 -6.10 -2.16
N VAL A 121 -1.61 -5.76 -3.44
CA VAL A 121 -0.27 -5.62 -4.06
C VAL A 121 0.56 -4.59 -3.30
N ALA A 122 0.04 -3.38 -3.08
CA ALA A 122 0.71 -2.33 -2.31
C ALA A 122 1.08 -2.75 -0.88
N SER A 123 0.20 -3.48 -0.19
CA SER A 123 0.49 -4.03 1.15
C SER A 123 1.66 -5.01 1.10
N VAL A 124 1.66 -5.92 0.12
CA VAL A 124 2.76 -6.88 -0.07
C VAL A 124 4.05 -6.15 -0.39
N GLN A 125 4.01 -5.19 -1.32
CA GLN A 125 5.15 -4.34 -1.70
C GLN A 125 5.75 -3.62 -0.49
N ASN A 126 4.93 -3.08 0.41
CA ASN A 126 5.41 -2.46 1.65
C ASN A 126 6.12 -3.45 2.57
N THR A 127 5.52 -4.63 2.78
CA THR A 127 6.12 -5.67 3.63
C THR A 127 7.46 -6.14 3.07
N VAL A 128 7.54 -6.38 1.76
CA VAL A 128 8.76 -6.89 1.14
C VAL A 128 9.80 -5.81 0.86
N TYR A 129 9.39 -4.54 0.80
CA TYR A 129 10.30 -3.41 0.64
C TYR A 129 11.30 -3.31 1.80
N GLU A 130 10.89 -3.62 3.03
CA GLU A 130 11.81 -3.71 4.18
C GLU A 130 12.86 -4.82 3.97
N LEU A 131 12.47 -5.94 3.36
CA LEU A 131 13.35 -7.07 3.06
C LEU A 131 14.37 -6.74 1.97
N LEU A 132 14.04 -5.82 1.06
CA LEU A 132 14.95 -5.36 0.02
C LEU A 132 16.08 -4.47 0.53
N GLY A 133 16.09 -4.07 1.81
CA GLY A 133 17.10 -3.19 2.38
C GLY A 133 17.01 -1.75 1.85
N THR A 134 16.98 -0.77 2.73
CA THR A 134 17.00 0.64 2.34
C THR A 134 18.45 1.13 2.21
N GLY A 135 18.80 1.68 1.05
CA GLY A 135 19.97 2.54 0.91
C GLY A 135 19.55 4.01 1.03
N PRO A 136 20.39 4.90 1.59
CA PRO A 136 20.07 6.32 1.74
C PRO A 136 19.90 7.04 0.40
N GLU A 137 20.40 6.50 -0.70
CA GLU A 137 20.36 7.20 -1.99
C GLU A 137 19.07 6.98 -2.77
N GLN A 138 18.53 5.77 -2.92
CA GLN A 138 17.21 5.55 -3.55
C GLN A 138 16.63 4.17 -3.22
N PRO A 139 15.56 4.08 -2.43
CA PRO A 139 14.94 2.80 -2.17
C PRO A 139 14.24 2.20 -3.40
N VAL A 140 14.26 0.86 -3.53
CA VAL A 140 13.63 0.13 -4.66
C VAL A 140 12.18 0.56 -4.87
N ALA A 141 11.39 0.75 -3.80
CA ALA A 141 10.01 1.22 -3.91
C ALA A 141 9.87 2.65 -4.45
N THR A 142 10.80 3.56 -4.12
CA THR A 142 10.80 4.92 -4.69
C THR A 142 11.01 4.85 -6.20
N ARG A 143 12.01 4.08 -6.66
CA ARG A 143 12.29 3.89 -8.09
C ARG A 143 11.12 3.23 -8.80
N TRP A 144 10.52 2.23 -8.18
CA TRP A 144 9.36 1.56 -8.72
C TRP A 144 8.19 2.54 -8.94
N VAL A 145 7.88 3.36 -7.93
CA VAL A 145 6.85 4.41 -8.02
C VAL A 145 7.17 5.41 -9.12
N THR A 146 8.39 5.94 -9.18
CA THR A 146 8.75 6.98 -10.15
C THR A 146 8.78 6.46 -11.58
N THR A 147 9.15 5.19 -11.80
CA THR A 147 9.11 4.55 -13.12
C THR A 147 7.68 4.38 -13.63
N LEU A 148 6.80 3.81 -12.80
CA LEU A 148 5.43 3.49 -13.21
C LEU A 148 4.47 4.67 -13.18
N ALA A 149 4.75 5.71 -12.40
CA ALA A 149 3.92 6.93 -12.37
C ALA A 149 4.01 7.75 -13.66
N ARG A 150 4.98 7.47 -14.54
CA ARG A 150 5.17 8.15 -15.83
C ARG A 150 4.29 7.51 -16.91
N SER A 151 2.98 7.68 -16.80
CA SER A 151 1.98 7.02 -17.66
C SER A 151 2.27 7.17 -19.16
N GLU A 152 2.64 8.35 -19.64
CA GLU A 152 2.98 8.56 -21.05
C GLU A 152 4.17 7.71 -21.51
N ARG A 153 5.24 7.64 -20.71
CA ARG A 153 6.39 6.78 -21.02
C ARG A 153 6.01 5.29 -21.04
N VAL A 154 5.13 4.87 -20.14
CA VAL A 154 4.60 3.50 -20.12
C VAL A 154 3.80 3.23 -21.40
N ILE A 155 2.92 4.15 -21.80
CA ILE A 155 2.13 4.06 -23.04
C ILE A 155 3.05 3.96 -24.25
N GLU A 156 4.04 4.86 -24.37
CA GLU A 156 5.00 4.86 -25.48
C GLU A 156 5.80 3.56 -25.56
N SER A 157 6.25 3.03 -24.41
CA SER A 157 6.97 1.75 -24.36
C SER A 157 6.11 0.59 -24.85
N LEU A 158 4.84 0.53 -24.45
CA LEU A 158 3.90 -0.52 -24.84
C LEU A 158 3.51 -0.41 -26.32
N VAL A 159 3.24 0.80 -26.81
CA VAL A 159 2.94 1.05 -28.22
C VAL A 159 4.14 0.71 -29.10
N GLY A 160 5.36 1.07 -28.67
CA GLY A 160 6.60 0.68 -29.34
C GLY A 160 6.81 -0.84 -29.43
N ALA A 161 6.24 -1.60 -28.49
CA ALA A 161 6.21 -3.06 -28.51
C ALA A 161 5.03 -3.65 -29.34
N GLY A 162 4.29 -2.81 -30.07
CA GLY A 162 3.18 -3.23 -30.93
C GLY A 162 1.82 -3.31 -30.25
N MET A 163 1.67 -2.83 -29.02
CA MET A 163 0.37 -2.75 -28.35
C MET A 163 -0.48 -1.61 -28.92
N ASP A 164 -1.79 -1.82 -29.04
CA ASP A 164 -2.73 -0.74 -29.34
C ASP A 164 -2.70 0.36 -28.26
N ARG A 165 -2.84 1.63 -28.67
CA ARG A 165 -2.70 2.78 -27.75
C ARG A 165 -3.79 2.80 -26.67
N ALA A 166 -5.01 2.38 -26.96
CA ALA A 166 -6.07 2.33 -25.94
C ALA A 166 -5.76 1.24 -24.91
N ALA A 167 -5.36 0.06 -25.37
CA ALA A 167 -4.92 -1.02 -24.49
C ALA A 167 -3.69 -0.64 -23.65
N ALA A 168 -2.72 0.08 -24.23
CA ALA A 168 -1.57 0.62 -23.52
C ALA A 168 -1.98 1.63 -22.45
N GLY A 169 -2.99 2.47 -22.73
CA GLY A 169 -3.59 3.39 -21.77
C GLY A 169 -4.15 2.68 -20.54
N GLU A 170 -4.90 1.58 -20.73
CA GLU A 170 -5.40 0.77 -19.61
C GLU A 170 -4.27 0.18 -18.76
N VAL A 171 -3.19 -0.31 -19.39
CA VAL A 171 -2.04 -0.86 -18.66
C VAL A 171 -1.35 0.24 -17.86
N ALA A 172 -1.16 1.43 -18.44
CA ALA A 172 -0.56 2.57 -17.77
C ALA A 172 -1.41 3.06 -16.59
N GLU A 173 -2.73 3.10 -16.72
CA GLU A 173 -3.64 3.43 -15.61
C GLU A 173 -3.49 2.43 -14.45
N GLN A 174 -3.42 1.13 -14.76
CA GLN A 174 -3.21 0.11 -13.73
C GLN A 174 -1.85 0.24 -13.04
N CYS A 175 -0.80 0.59 -13.78
CA CYS A 175 0.53 0.87 -13.23
C CYS A 175 0.50 2.10 -12.30
N TYR A 176 -0.14 3.18 -12.75
CA TYR A 176 -0.35 4.39 -11.95
C TYR A 176 -1.08 4.08 -10.64
N GLN A 177 -2.20 3.36 -10.71
CA GLN A 177 -2.98 2.98 -9.53
C GLN A 177 -2.16 2.10 -8.58
N ALA A 178 -1.35 1.17 -9.10
CA ALA A 178 -0.49 0.34 -8.26
C ALA A 178 0.51 1.19 -7.43
N CYS A 179 1.11 2.20 -8.06
CA CYS A 179 1.99 3.16 -7.38
C CYS A 179 1.27 4.06 -6.39
N PHE A 180 0.12 4.62 -6.79
CA PHE A 180 -0.70 5.43 -5.91
C PHE A 180 -1.04 4.66 -4.63
N TRP A 181 -1.50 3.41 -4.76
CA TRP A 181 -1.83 2.60 -3.59
C TRP A 181 -0.59 2.21 -2.78
N LEU A 182 0.59 2.05 -3.39
CA LEU A 182 1.86 1.84 -2.68
C LEU A 182 2.24 3.05 -1.83
N VAL A 183 2.11 4.27 -2.35
CA VAL A 183 2.28 5.51 -1.56
C VAL A 183 1.30 5.47 -0.39
N MET A 184 0.01 5.27 -0.67
CA MET A 184 -1.08 5.33 0.31
C MET A 184 -1.03 4.24 1.40
N ALA A 185 -0.45 3.07 1.12
CA ALA A 185 -0.43 1.95 2.04
C ALA A 185 0.54 2.13 3.22
N GLY A 186 1.55 3.01 3.09
CA GLY A 186 2.53 3.28 4.15
C GLY A 186 2.43 4.68 4.74
N VAL A 187 1.32 5.38 4.52
CA VAL A 187 1.09 6.70 5.12
C VAL A 187 0.80 6.52 6.61
N ASP A 188 1.63 7.14 7.44
CA ASP A 188 1.41 7.27 8.88
C ASP A 188 1.01 8.71 9.21
N PRO A 189 -0.27 8.99 9.57
CA PRO A 189 -0.70 10.31 9.99
C PRO A 189 0.06 10.89 11.20
N ALA A 190 0.70 10.04 12.02
CA ALA A 190 1.50 10.48 13.16
C ALA A 190 2.92 10.92 12.79
N ALA A 191 3.35 10.66 11.55
CA ALA A 191 4.66 11.05 11.02
C ALA A 191 4.53 12.00 9.80
N PRO A 192 3.96 13.21 9.97
CA PRO A 192 3.81 14.17 8.88
C PRO A 192 5.16 14.72 8.42
N GLY A 193 5.24 15.05 7.14
CA GLY A 193 6.35 15.80 6.56
C GLY A 193 6.26 17.31 6.90
N PRO A 194 7.23 18.12 6.46
CA PRO A 194 7.16 19.57 6.60
C PRO A 194 6.08 20.16 5.69
N ILE A 195 5.41 21.22 6.15
CA ILE A 195 4.47 22.00 5.33
C ILE A 195 5.24 22.71 4.23
N LEU A 196 4.89 22.38 2.99
CA LEU A 196 5.45 23.00 1.79
C LEU A 196 4.72 24.31 1.48
N THR A 197 5.48 25.39 1.29
CA THR A 197 4.94 26.73 0.99
C THR A 197 5.53 27.35 -0.27
N THR A 198 6.62 26.80 -0.80
CA THR A 198 7.31 27.28 -2.00
C THR A 198 7.32 26.21 -3.10
N VAL A 199 7.36 26.66 -4.36
CA VAL A 199 7.48 25.75 -5.51
C VAL A 199 8.79 24.98 -5.47
N GLU A 200 9.88 25.63 -5.05
CA GLU A 200 11.21 25.01 -4.96
C GLU A 200 11.23 23.85 -3.96
N ASP A 201 10.71 24.06 -2.74
CA ASP A 201 10.65 23.01 -1.73
C ASP A 201 9.73 21.85 -2.15
N ALA A 202 8.64 22.18 -2.85
CA ALA A 202 7.72 21.18 -3.37
C ALA A 202 8.37 20.30 -4.45
N VAL A 203 9.03 20.91 -5.44
CA VAL A 203 9.76 20.19 -6.49
C VAL A 203 10.87 19.33 -5.87
N ARG A 204 11.66 19.88 -4.93
CA ARG A 204 12.70 19.12 -4.23
C ARG A 204 12.11 17.91 -3.50
N THR A 205 10.96 18.09 -2.84
CA THR A 205 10.25 17.01 -2.15
C THR A 205 9.80 15.90 -3.10
N TRP A 206 9.22 16.25 -4.25
CA TRP A 206 8.66 15.28 -5.18
C TRP A 206 9.71 14.55 -6.02
N ASP A 207 10.74 15.26 -6.46
CA ASP A 207 11.76 14.72 -7.36
C ASP A 207 12.88 13.99 -6.59
N HIS A 208 13.18 14.42 -5.37
CA HIS A 208 14.33 13.91 -4.60
C HIS A 208 13.98 13.33 -3.23
N GLY A 209 12.81 13.66 -2.66
CA GLY A 209 12.41 13.17 -1.34
C GLY A 209 11.95 11.71 -1.30
N GLY A 210 11.70 11.12 -2.47
CA GLY A 210 11.28 9.73 -2.62
C GLY A 210 9.97 9.39 -1.91
N LEU A 211 9.72 8.09 -1.73
CA LEU A 211 8.45 7.58 -1.21
C LEU A 211 8.14 8.08 0.21
N ALA A 212 9.16 8.24 1.05
CA ALA A 212 9.00 8.71 2.43
C ALA A 212 8.52 10.17 2.48
N ALA A 213 9.13 11.06 1.70
CA ALA A 213 8.71 12.46 1.70
C ALA A 213 7.29 12.62 1.12
N TRP A 214 6.95 11.86 0.07
CA TRP A 214 5.58 11.78 -0.45
C TRP A 214 4.58 11.34 0.61
N ARG A 215 4.89 10.28 1.37
CA ARG A 215 4.05 9.82 2.48
C ARG A 215 3.89 10.85 3.56
N GLY A 216 4.95 11.60 3.87
CA GLY A 216 4.89 12.71 4.83
C GLY A 216 3.90 13.81 4.41
N GLN A 217 3.86 14.16 3.12
CA GLN A 217 2.88 15.14 2.61
C GLN A 217 1.45 14.60 2.65
N VAL A 218 1.27 13.34 2.26
CA VAL A 218 -0.03 12.66 2.33
C VAL A 218 -0.48 12.45 3.79
N ALA A 219 0.43 12.30 4.75
CA ALA A 219 0.13 12.17 6.17
C ALA A 219 -0.53 13.44 6.76
N ILE A 220 -0.15 14.63 6.26
CA ILE A 220 -0.82 15.88 6.63
C ILE A 220 -2.28 15.87 6.12
N ILE A 221 -2.50 15.46 4.86
CA ILE A 221 -3.84 15.28 4.28
C ILE A 221 -4.64 14.23 5.06
N ALA A 222 -3.99 13.13 5.44
CA ALA A 222 -4.59 12.04 6.21
C ALA A 222 -5.00 12.45 7.63
N SER A 223 -4.34 13.47 8.20
CA SER A 223 -4.70 14.03 9.50
C SER A 223 -5.97 14.86 9.44
N ASN A 224 -6.17 15.64 8.37
CA ASN A 224 -7.40 16.39 8.12
C ASN A 224 -7.59 16.67 6.62
N PRO A 225 -8.41 15.89 5.90
CA PRO A 225 -8.56 16.03 4.45
C PRO A 225 -9.45 17.21 4.00
N TRP A 226 -9.98 17.98 4.94
CA TRP A 226 -10.69 19.24 4.68
C TRP A 226 -9.86 20.48 4.98
N ALA A 227 -8.66 20.30 5.57
CA ALA A 227 -7.74 21.41 5.77
C ALA A 227 -7.27 22.01 4.43
N PRO A 228 -6.87 23.29 4.39
CA PRO A 228 -6.43 23.96 3.16
C PRO A 228 -5.21 23.33 2.49
N TYR A 229 -4.42 22.54 3.23
CA TYR A 229 -3.14 22.04 2.78
C TYR A 229 -3.20 21.24 1.47
N GLY A 230 -4.24 20.42 1.27
CA GLY A 230 -4.42 19.70 0.00
C GLY A 230 -4.60 20.63 -1.21
N ALA A 231 -5.33 21.73 -1.04
CA ALA A 231 -5.52 22.74 -2.08
C ALA A 231 -4.24 23.56 -2.32
N GLN A 232 -3.53 23.92 -1.26
CA GLN A 232 -2.24 24.63 -1.35
C GLN A 232 -1.19 23.77 -2.06
N LEU A 233 -1.10 22.48 -1.73
CA LEU A 233 -0.18 21.56 -2.39
C LEU A 233 -0.52 21.39 -3.87
N ARG A 234 -1.81 21.39 -4.21
CA ARG A 234 -2.30 21.39 -5.59
C ARG A 234 -1.88 22.65 -6.35
N GLU A 235 -2.01 23.83 -5.73
CA GLU A 235 -1.56 25.11 -6.31
C GLU A 235 -0.06 25.11 -6.59
N LEU A 236 0.75 24.62 -5.64
CA LEU A 236 2.20 24.46 -5.84
C LEU A 236 2.50 23.52 -7.00
N ALA A 237 1.74 22.43 -7.16
CA ALA A 237 1.93 21.47 -8.25
C ALA A 237 1.56 22.05 -9.61
N VAL A 238 0.53 22.88 -9.69
CA VAL A 238 0.18 23.64 -10.91
C VAL A 238 1.28 24.65 -11.23
N ALA A 239 1.74 25.41 -10.25
CA ALA A 239 2.82 26.39 -10.43
C ALA A 239 4.16 25.74 -10.84
N ALA A 240 4.37 24.47 -10.47
CA ALA A 240 5.54 23.66 -10.85
C ALA A 240 5.39 22.93 -12.20
N ASP A 241 4.27 23.09 -12.92
CA ASP A 241 3.92 22.34 -14.13
C ASP A 241 3.98 20.81 -13.96
N ARG A 242 3.37 20.31 -12.87
CA ARG A 242 3.35 18.88 -12.51
C ARG A 242 1.92 18.29 -12.54
N PRO A 243 1.32 18.07 -13.72
CA PRO A 243 -0.06 17.59 -13.82
C PRO A 243 -0.29 16.21 -13.17
N ALA A 244 0.69 15.30 -13.24
CA ALA A 244 0.59 13.99 -12.58
C ALA A 244 0.53 14.11 -11.05
N VAL A 245 1.23 15.09 -10.47
CA VAL A 245 1.23 15.37 -9.03
C VAL A 245 -0.11 15.98 -8.62
N VAL A 246 -0.64 16.93 -9.40
CA VAL A 246 -1.98 17.50 -9.20
C VAL A 246 -3.01 16.37 -9.10
N HIS A 247 -3.00 15.44 -10.06
CA HIS A 247 -3.91 14.31 -10.07
C HIS A 247 -3.75 13.42 -8.81
N ALA A 248 -2.52 13.07 -8.44
CA ALA A 248 -2.26 12.25 -7.26
C ALA A 248 -2.73 12.92 -5.94
N ILE A 249 -2.58 14.24 -5.81
CA ILE A 249 -3.07 15.00 -4.65
C ILE A 249 -4.60 14.97 -4.60
N ASP A 250 -5.27 15.25 -5.72
CA ASP A 250 -6.73 15.24 -5.82
C ASP A 250 -7.29 13.84 -5.48
N GLU A 251 -6.65 12.78 -5.96
CA GLU A 251 -7.00 11.39 -5.60
C GLU A 251 -6.76 11.09 -4.12
N ALA A 252 -5.62 11.50 -3.54
CA ALA A 252 -5.31 11.28 -2.13
C ALA A 252 -6.34 11.97 -1.21
N VAL A 253 -6.69 13.22 -1.51
CA VAL A 253 -7.73 13.98 -0.79
C VAL A 253 -9.06 13.24 -0.86
N LYS A 254 -9.49 12.81 -2.06
CA LYS A 254 -10.73 12.06 -2.26
C LYS A 254 -10.74 10.77 -1.44
N VAL A 255 -9.66 9.98 -1.48
CA VAL A 255 -9.54 8.74 -0.72
C VAL A 255 -9.66 8.97 0.77
N TYR A 256 -8.97 9.97 1.32
CA TYR A 256 -9.05 10.26 2.76
C TYR A 256 -10.41 10.81 3.18
N ARG A 257 -11.05 11.68 2.39
CA ARG A 257 -12.44 12.11 2.67
C ARG A 257 -13.39 10.93 2.77
N THR A 258 -13.38 10.02 1.80
CA THR A 258 -14.21 8.81 1.84
C THR A 258 -13.90 7.91 3.05
N ARG A 259 -12.62 7.81 3.45
CA ARG A 259 -12.22 7.05 4.66
C ARG A 259 -12.77 7.71 5.94
N PHE A 260 -12.66 9.02 6.06
CA PHE A 260 -13.17 9.77 7.20
C PHE A 260 -14.69 9.69 7.29
N GLU A 261 -15.41 9.95 6.20
CA GLU A 261 -16.88 9.85 6.15
C GLU A 261 -17.38 8.47 6.61
N ARG A 262 -16.71 7.40 6.18
CA ARG A 262 -17.03 6.04 6.63
C ARG A 262 -16.75 5.85 8.13
N ARG A 263 -15.61 6.35 8.63
CA ARG A 263 -15.24 6.27 10.05
C ARG A 263 -16.20 7.05 10.94
N GLU A 264 -16.59 8.24 10.52
CA GLU A 264 -17.55 9.11 11.21
C GLU A 264 -18.93 8.46 11.26
N ARG A 265 -19.38 7.86 10.16
CA ARG A 265 -20.62 7.06 10.12
C ARG A 265 -20.58 5.89 11.11
N GLU A 266 -19.47 5.17 11.17
CA GLU A 266 -19.27 4.08 12.13
C GLU A 266 -19.22 4.58 13.58
N LEU A 267 -18.62 5.74 13.85
CA LEU A 267 -18.60 6.38 15.18
C LEU A 267 -20.02 6.74 15.63
N VAL A 268 -20.83 7.33 14.75
CA VAL A 268 -22.22 7.64 15.03
C VAL A 268 -23.02 6.37 15.30
N ALA A 269 -22.89 5.33 14.47
CA ALA A 269 -23.56 4.05 14.66
C ALA A 269 -23.17 3.37 15.99
N ARG A 270 -21.88 3.40 16.34
CA ARG A 270 -21.39 2.90 17.65
C ARG A 270 -21.97 3.67 18.83
N GLU A 271 -22.03 5.00 18.73
CA GLU A 271 -22.62 5.81 19.80
C GLU A 271 -24.11 5.51 20.00
N ILE A 272 -24.86 5.34 18.91
CA ILE A 272 -26.29 4.95 19.01
C ILE A 272 -26.44 3.58 19.63
N ARG A 273 -25.64 2.58 19.20
CA ARG A 273 -25.62 1.24 19.83
C ARG A 273 -25.35 1.33 21.33
N ARG A 274 -24.37 2.13 21.73
CA ARG A 274 -24.05 2.37 23.14
C ARG A 274 -25.24 2.97 23.89
N LEU A 275 -25.85 4.03 23.35
CA LEU A 275 -27.00 4.72 23.97
C LEU A 275 -28.22 3.82 24.13
N VAL A 276 -28.49 2.95 23.15
CA VAL A 276 -29.54 1.91 23.24
C VAL A 276 -29.18 0.90 24.33
N ALA A 277 -27.96 0.36 24.31
CA ALA A 277 -27.54 -0.65 25.28
C ALA A 277 -27.60 -0.15 26.73
N VAL A 278 -27.07 1.04 27.02
CA VAL A 278 -27.08 1.60 28.39
C VAL A 278 -28.46 2.04 28.86
N SER A 279 -29.43 2.18 27.97
CA SER A 279 -30.83 2.46 28.36
C SER A 279 -31.55 1.22 28.89
N GLY A 280 -31.07 0.01 28.60
CA GLY A 280 -31.77 -1.24 28.93
C GLY A 280 -33.06 -1.51 28.15
N LEU A 281 -33.49 -0.59 27.27
CA LEU A 281 -34.69 -0.78 26.45
C LEU A 281 -34.43 -1.71 25.26
N SER A 282 -35.48 -2.40 24.81
CA SER A 282 -35.45 -3.00 23.48
C SER A 282 -35.32 -1.92 22.41
N GLN A 283 -34.78 -2.28 21.26
CA GLN A 283 -34.65 -1.34 20.13
C GLN A 283 -36.01 -0.77 19.69
N ARG A 284 -37.09 -1.53 19.82
CA ARG A 284 -38.45 -1.08 19.46
C ARG A 284 -38.96 0.00 20.43
N GLU A 285 -38.80 -0.20 21.73
CA GLU A 285 -39.17 0.77 22.76
C GLU A 285 -38.32 2.04 22.64
N PHE A 286 -37.00 1.87 22.48
CA PHE A 286 -36.09 2.99 22.28
C PHE A 286 -36.46 3.82 21.05
N ALA A 287 -36.77 3.16 19.92
CA ALA A 287 -37.21 3.84 18.70
C ALA A 287 -38.50 4.64 18.93
N ALA A 288 -39.49 4.04 19.60
CA ALA A 288 -40.75 4.69 19.91
C ALA A 288 -40.53 5.96 20.75
N MET A 289 -39.70 5.90 21.81
CA MET A 289 -39.41 7.06 22.64
C MET A 289 -38.57 8.12 21.92
N ALA A 290 -37.69 7.71 20.99
CA ALA A 290 -36.93 8.64 20.15
C ALA A 290 -37.77 9.29 19.05
N GLY A 291 -39.01 8.83 18.85
CA GLY A 291 -39.93 9.33 17.82
C GLY A 291 -39.54 8.87 16.41
N THR A 292 -39.10 7.63 16.27
CA THR A 292 -38.77 7.00 14.98
C THR A 292 -39.25 5.55 14.93
N SER A 293 -39.27 4.92 13.75
CA SER A 293 -39.61 3.50 13.62
C SER A 293 -38.42 2.61 14.00
N ALA A 294 -38.67 1.39 14.46
CA ALA A 294 -37.63 0.41 14.76
C ALA A 294 -36.75 0.10 13.52
N SER A 295 -37.37 0.01 12.33
CA SER A 295 -36.64 -0.16 11.06
C SER A 295 -35.68 1.00 10.78
N ARG A 296 -36.13 2.26 10.95
CA ARG A 296 -35.26 3.43 10.76
C ARG A 296 -34.19 3.55 11.84
N LEU A 297 -34.47 3.18 13.09
CA LEU A 297 -33.42 3.08 14.11
C LEU A 297 -32.40 1.99 13.74
N SER A 298 -32.83 0.88 13.16
CA SER A 298 -31.92 -0.18 12.70
C SER A 298 -30.96 0.28 11.62
N THR A 299 -31.39 1.14 10.69
CA THR A 299 -30.47 1.67 9.67
C THR A 299 -29.41 2.60 10.29
N TYR A 300 -29.74 3.32 11.37
CA TYR A 300 -28.77 4.11 12.12
C TYR A 300 -27.79 3.24 12.91
N VAL A 301 -28.31 2.22 13.62
CA VAL A 301 -27.51 1.27 14.42
C VAL A 301 -26.51 0.50 13.56
N ASN A 302 -26.90 0.15 12.34
CA ASN A 302 -26.05 -0.55 11.38
C ASN A 302 -25.16 0.38 10.54
N GLY A 303 -25.22 1.70 10.78
CA GLY A 303 -24.41 2.67 10.03
C GLY A 303 -24.75 2.75 8.54
N LEU A 304 -25.96 2.33 8.13
CA LEU A 304 -26.43 2.47 6.75
C LEU A 304 -26.83 3.90 6.44
N VAL A 305 -27.35 4.62 7.44
CA VAL A 305 -27.75 6.02 7.35
C VAL A 305 -27.22 6.78 8.56
N THR A 306 -26.64 7.96 8.33
CA THR A 306 -26.31 8.89 9.43
C THR A 306 -27.57 9.66 9.81
N PRO A 307 -28.05 9.61 11.07
CA PRO A 307 -29.18 10.42 11.51
C PRO A 307 -28.86 11.93 11.45
N SER A 308 -29.90 12.76 11.35
CA SER A 308 -29.74 14.21 11.49
C SER A 308 -29.28 14.57 12.90
N ALA A 309 -28.67 15.76 13.05
CA ALA A 309 -28.25 16.29 14.36
C ALA A 309 -29.42 16.30 15.37
N THR A 310 -30.62 16.72 14.95
CA THR A 310 -31.82 16.71 15.79
C THR A 310 -32.19 15.30 16.27
N MET A 311 -32.07 14.30 15.40
CA MET A 311 -32.34 12.90 15.78
C MET A 311 -31.30 12.38 16.77
N MET A 312 -30.01 12.72 16.60
CA MET A 312 -28.97 12.40 17.59
C MET A 312 -29.25 12.99 18.97
N VAL A 313 -29.73 14.24 19.03
CA VAL A 313 -30.12 14.88 20.31
C VAL A 313 -31.27 14.12 20.96
N ARG A 314 -32.28 13.67 20.20
CA ARG A 314 -33.40 12.87 20.72
C ARG A 314 -32.93 11.52 21.28
N ILE A 315 -32.08 10.80 20.55
CA ILE A 315 -31.50 9.52 20.97
C ILE A 315 -30.74 9.67 22.29
N ARG A 316 -29.91 10.73 22.44
CA ARG A 316 -29.20 11.02 23.69
C ARG A 316 -30.17 11.27 24.85
N ARG A 317 -31.17 12.14 24.65
CA ARG A 317 -32.18 12.47 25.68
C ARG A 317 -32.97 11.26 26.14
N VAL A 318 -33.34 10.36 25.23
CA VAL A 318 -34.03 9.11 25.57
C VAL A 318 -33.17 8.27 26.50
N SER A 319 -31.90 8.06 26.13
CA SER A 319 -30.97 7.26 26.94
C SER A 319 -30.73 7.88 28.31
N GLU A 320 -30.54 9.20 28.39
CA GLU A 320 -30.37 9.94 29.65
C GLU A 320 -31.63 9.89 30.53
N PHE A 321 -32.82 10.03 29.93
CA PHE A 321 -34.09 9.97 30.64
C PHE A 321 -34.31 8.61 31.31
N VAL A 322 -34.07 7.52 30.58
CA VAL A 322 -34.22 6.16 31.13
C VAL A 322 -33.21 5.90 32.24
N GLN A 323 -31.94 6.23 32.02
CA GLN A 323 -30.89 6.04 33.02
C GLN A 323 -31.20 6.79 34.33
N LYS A 324 -31.72 8.02 34.25
CA LYS A 324 -32.15 8.78 35.44
C LYS A 324 -33.29 8.08 36.17
N ARG A 325 -34.33 7.64 35.46
CA ARG A 325 -35.46 6.94 36.12
C ARG A 325 -35.04 5.61 36.73
N SER A 326 -34.15 4.86 36.08
CA SER A 326 -33.59 3.63 36.64
C SER A 326 -32.78 3.89 37.90
N ALA A 327 -32.04 5.00 37.97
CA ALA A 327 -31.30 5.41 39.16
C ALA A 327 -32.22 5.89 40.30
N ASP A 328 -33.32 6.57 39.97
CA ASP A 328 -34.30 7.07 40.94
C ASP A 328 -35.27 5.96 41.44
N GLY A 329 -35.15 4.72 40.96
CA GLY A 329 -36.00 3.59 41.33
C GLY A 329 -37.43 3.64 40.75
N VAL A 330 -37.63 4.37 39.65
CA VAL A 330 -38.95 4.64 39.04
C VAL A 330 -39.12 3.95 37.68
N VAL A 331 -38.51 2.77 37.49
CA VAL A 331 -38.70 1.94 36.28
C VAL A 331 -39.10 0.53 36.67
#